data_AF-A0A3M1RYZ9-F1
#
_entry.id   AF-A0A3M1RYZ9-F1
#
_cell.length_a   1.000
_cell.length_b   1.000
_cell.length_c   1.000
_cell.angle_alpha   90.00
_cell.angle_beta   90.00
_cell.angle_gamma   90.00
#
_symmetry.space_group_name_H-M   'P 1'
#
loop_
_entity.id
_entity.type
_entity.pdbx_description
1 polymer ?
#
loop_
_entity_poly.entity_id
_entity_poly.type
_entity_poly.pdbx_seq_one_letter_code
_entity_poly.pdbx_strand_id
1 'polypeptide(L)'
;ELEAADRYCDEAVQLGWSAGLAYNSRGVLAVVKGDYEAAARNFTAAIRHSGADALATRNLRRVQAVLARQERQGYDGTVLARSAESD
;
A
#
# COMPACT_ATOMS: atom_id res chain seq x y z
N GLU A 1 -16.12 12.28 -2.15
CA GLU A 1 -15.86 11.77 -0.78
C GLU A 1 -14.40 11.44 -0.51
N LEU A 2 -13.67 10.82 -1.46
CA LEU A 2 -12.27 10.40 -1.24
C LEU A 2 -11.24 11.55 -1.19
N GLU A 3 -11.43 12.62 -1.97
CA GLU A 3 -10.53 13.79 -1.98
C GLU A 3 -10.64 14.64 -0.70
N ALA A 4 -11.80 14.60 -0.04
CA ALA A 4 -11.99 15.24 1.25
C ALA A 4 -11.21 14.51 2.35
N ALA A 5 -11.14 13.18 2.26
CA ALA A 5 -10.37 12.36 3.20
C ALA A 5 -8.86 12.57 3.07
N ASP A 6 -8.33 12.78 1.86
CA ASP A 6 -6.92 13.13 1.66
C ASP A 6 -6.58 14.48 2.30
N ARG A 7 -7.41 15.52 2.06
CA ARG A 7 -7.25 16.83 2.71
C ARG A 7 -7.36 16.76 4.23
N TYR A 8 -8.29 15.97 4.74
CA TYR A 8 -8.47 15.79 6.19
C TYR A 8 -7.25 15.16 6.85
N CYS A 9 -6.55 14.26 6.15
CA CYS A 9 -5.32 13.67 6.65
C CYS A 9 -4.15 14.67 6.62
N ASP A 10 -4.07 15.52 5.59
CA ASP A 10 -3.05 16.58 5.50
C ASP A 10 -3.26 17.64 6.60
N GLU A 11 -4.50 18.05 6.83
CA GLU A 11 -4.87 18.95 7.94
C GLU A 11 -4.61 18.31 9.31
N ALA A 12 -4.93 17.02 9.50
CA ALA A 12 -4.65 16.31 10.75
C ALA A 12 -3.16 16.29 11.11
N VAL A 13 -2.29 16.10 10.11
CA VAL A 13 -0.83 16.18 10.30
C VAL A 13 -0.40 17.59 10.68
N GLN A 14 -0.98 18.63 10.06
CA GLN A 14 -0.69 20.03 10.39
C GLN A 14 -1.21 20.45 11.78
N LEU A 15 -2.32 19.88 12.23
CA LEU A 15 -2.96 20.16 13.52
C LEU A 15 -2.35 19.39 14.71
N GLY A 16 -1.30 18.59 14.47
CA GLY A 16 -0.60 17.84 15.52
C GLY A 16 -1.35 16.59 16.02
N TRP A 17 -2.35 16.11 15.26
CA TRP A 17 -2.84 14.75 15.48
C TRP A 17 -1.73 13.74 15.16
N SER A 18 -1.81 12.55 15.76
CA SER A 18 -0.87 11.46 15.51
C SER A 18 -0.74 11.23 14.00
N ALA A 19 0.36 11.71 13.42
CA ALA A 19 0.62 11.60 11.99
C ALA A 19 0.54 10.15 11.52
N GLY A 20 0.88 9.18 12.40
CA GLY A 20 0.70 7.76 12.15
C GLY A 20 -0.75 7.35 11.85
N LEU A 21 -1.72 7.87 12.60
CA LEU A 21 -3.14 7.58 12.37
C LEU A 21 -3.65 8.18 11.07
N ALA A 22 -3.21 9.41 10.74
CA ALA A 22 -3.57 10.07 9.48
C ALA A 22 -3.07 9.25 8.28
N TYR A 23 -1.79 8.89 8.26
CA TYR A 23 -1.21 8.04 7.22
C TYR A 23 -1.85 6.64 7.16
N ASN A 24 -2.18 6.03 8.31
CA ASN A 24 -2.89 4.74 8.31
C ASN A 24 -4.28 4.87 7.65
N SER A 25 -5.00 5.96 7.93
CA SER A 25 -6.33 6.22 7.34
C SER A 25 -6.24 6.43 5.82
N ARG A 26 -5.24 7.18 5.33
CA ARG A 26 -4.97 7.31 3.88
C ARG A 26 -4.65 5.97 3.24
N GLY A 27 -3.88 5.13 3.92
CA GLY A 27 -3.55 3.79 3.43
C GLY A 27 -4.79 2.92 3.25
N VAL A 28 -5.71 2.94 4.23
CA VAL A 28 -7.00 2.23 4.11
C VAL A 28 -7.83 2.77 2.95
N LEU A 29 -7.86 4.09 2.77
CA LEU A 29 -8.55 4.71 1.66
C LEU A 29 -8.02 4.26 0.30
N ALA A 30 -6.70 4.18 0.16
CA ALA A 30 -6.04 3.69 -1.05
C ALA A 30 -6.36 2.21 -1.32
N VAL A 31 -6.46 1.37 -0.27
CA VAL A 31 -6.95 -0.02 -0.40
C VAL A 31 -8.37 -0.06 -0.97
N VAL A 32 -9.27 0.81 -0.49
CA VAL A 32 -10.65 0.89 -1.00
C VAL A 32 -10.69 1.33 -2.47
N LYS A 33 -9.76 2.21 -2.89
CA LYS A 33 -9.60 2.62 -4.29
C LYS A 33 -8.95 1.54 -5.17
N GLY A 34 -8.41 0.47 -4.59
CA GLY A 34 -7.63 -0.55 -5.30
C GLY A 34 -6.19 -0.12 -5.63
N ASP A 35 -5.75 1.04 -5.16
CA ASP A 35 -4.38 1.53 -5.32
C ASP A 35 -3.50 0.96 -4.19
N TYR A 36 -3.13 -0.30 -4.35
CA TYR A 36 -2.35 -1.04 -3.35
C TYR A 36 -0.92 -0.47 -3.19
N GLU A 37 -0.34 0.14 -4.24
CA GLU A 37 0.97 0.77 -4.13
C GLU A 37 0.91 2.04 -3.27
N ALA A 38 -0.08 2.90 -3.49
CA ALA A 38 -0.30 4.07 -2.64
C ALA A 38 -0.63 3.66 -1.21
N ALA A 39 -1.38 2.57 -1.02
CA ALA A 39 -1.66 2.04 0.31
C ALA A 39 -0.38 1.65 1.05
N ALA A 40 0.53 0.92 0.38
CA ALA A 40 1.80 0.51 0.98
C ALA A 40 2.69 1.70 1.39
N ARG A 41 2.77 2.74 0.54
CA ARG A 41 3.50 3.98 0.85
C ARG A 41 2.94 4.66 2.11
N ASN A 42 1.62 4.79 2.19
CA ASN A 42 0.95 5.41 3.32
C ASN A 42 1.12 4.61 4.62
N PHE A 43 0.94 3.29 4.61
CA PHE A 43 1.18 2.48 5.82
C PHE A 43 2.65 2.51 6.28
N THR A 44 3.59 2.59 5.35
CA THR A 44 5.02 2.76 5.67
C THR A 44 5.29 4.11 6.35
N ALA A 45 4.69 5.19 5.84
CA ALA A 45 4.76 6.50 6.48
C ALA A 45 4.13 6.47 7.88
N ALA A 46 2.99 5.79 8.05
CA ALA A 46 2.34 5.64 9.35
C ALA A 46 3.29 5.03 10.39
N ILE A 47 3.93 3.91 10.06
CA ILE A 47 4.89 3.21 10.94
C ILE A 47 6.08 4.09 11.31
N ARG A 48 6.59 4.89 10.36
CA ARG A 48 7.72 5.82 10.60
C ARG A 48 7.35 6.94 11.57
N HIS A 49 6.10 7.40 11.56
CA HIS A 49 5.66 8.55 12.34
C HIS A 49 5.07 8.20 13.72
N SER A 50 4.39 7.06 13.89
CA SER A 50 3.88 6.63 15.20
C SER A 50 4.83 5.71 15.96
N GLY A 51 5.83 5.13 15.28
CA GLY A 51 6.65 4.06 15.83
C GLY A 51 5.86 2.75 15.95
N ALA A 52 6.29 1.72 15.22
CA ALA A 52 5.81 0.33 15.30
C ALA A 52 4.31 0.13 15.57
N ASP A 53 3.44 0.92 14.94
CA ASP A 53 1.98 0.76 15.08
C ASP A 53 1.55 -0.60 14.50
N ALA A 54 0.99 -1.43 15.39
CA ALA A 54 0.54 -2.78 15.07
C ALA A 54 -0.53 -2.79 13.96
N LEU A 55 -1.39 -1.76 13.91
CA LEU A 55 -2.43 -1.63 12.89
C LEU A 55 -1.81 -1.33 11.52
N ALA A 56 -0.95 -0.31 11.44
CA ALA A 56 -0.28 0.06 10.20
C ALA A 56 0.59 -1.09 9.67
N THR A 57 1.30 -1.80 10.55
CA THR A 57 2.12 -2.97 10.20
C THR A 57 1.27 -4.12 9.64
N ARG A 58 0.13 -4.42 10.27
CA ARG A 58 -0.80 -5.45 9.78
C ARG A 58 -1.37 -5.08 8.41
N ASN A 59 -1.76 -3.82 8.24
CA ASN A 59 -2.32 -3.32 7.00
C ASN A 59 -1.28 -3.36 5.86
N LEU A 60 -0.03 -2.96 6.14
CA LEU A 60 1.07 -3.04 5.19
C LEU A 60 1.31 -4.48 4.72
N ARG A 61 1.38 -5.45 5.64
CA ARG A 61 1.57 -6.88 5.28
C ARG A 61 0.46 -7.40 4.37
N ARG A 62 -0.79 -7.02 4.64
CA ARG A 62 -1.94 -7.42 3.81
C ARG A 62 -1.83 -6.87 2.39
N VAL A 63 -1.44 -5.60 2.26
CA VAL A 63 -1.24 -4.94 0.95
C VAL A 63 -0.08 -5.56 0.18
N GLN A 64 1.06 -5.81 0.84
CA GLN A 64 2.22 -6.46 0.23
C GLN A 64 1.88 -7.87 -0.30
N ALA A 65 1.03 -8.62 0.42
CA ALA A 65 0.57 -9.92 -0.06
C ALA A 65 -0.32 -9.82 -1.32
N VAL A 66 -1.05 -8.72 -1.50
CA VAL A 66 -1.83 -8.47 -2.73
C VAL A 66 -0.90 -8.09 -3.88
N LEU A 67 0.03 -7.16 -3.65
CA LEU A 67 1.00 -6.73 -4.66
C LEU A 67 1.85 -7.90 -5.17
N ALA A 68 2.38 -8.74 -4.26
CA ALA A 68 3.16 -9.92 -4.64
C ALA A 68 2.36 -10.95 -5.46
N ARG A 69 1.03 -11.03 -5.25
CA ARG A 69 0.15 -11.88 -6.07
C ARG A 69 -0.08 -11.27 -7.45
N GLN A 70 -0.23 -9.95 -7.54
CA GLN A 70 -0.38 -9.24 -8.81
C GLN A 70 0.87 -9.34 -9.67
N GLU A 71 2.07 -9.15 -9.09
CA GLU A 71 3.35 -9.34 -9.78
C GLU A 71 3.50 -10.77 -10.32
N ARG A 72 3.09 -11.77 -9.53
CA ARG A 72 3.14 -13.18 -9.96
C ARG A 72 2.15 -13.53 -11.06
N GLN A 73 1.01 -12.83 -11.15
CA GLN A 73 0.06 -12.99 -12.25
C GLN A 73 0.45 -12.18 -13.49
N GLY A 74 1.25 -11.11 -13.33
CA GLY A 74 1.88 -10.39 -14.44
C GLY A 74 3.08 -11.12 -15.03
N TYR A 75 3.73 -12.00 -14.24
CA TYR A 75 4.75 -12.94 -14.71
C TYR A 75 4.07 -14.20 -15.30
N ASP A 76 3.30 -14.03 -16.37
CA ASP A 76 2.88 -15.17 -17.18
C ASP A 76 4.12 -15.79 -17.83
N GLY A 77 4.24 -17.12 -17.78
CA GLY A 77 5.44 -17.90 -18.10
C GLY A 77 5.85 -17.90 -19.58
N THR A 78 5.49 -16.87 -20.34
CA THR A 78 5.67 -16.78 -21.80
C THR A 78 7.14 -16.71 -22.22
N VAL A 79 8.08 -16.45 -21.30
CA VAL A 79 9.51 -16.31 -21.62
C VAL A 79 10.26 -17.66 -21.64
N LEU A 80 9.73 -18.74 -21.07
CA LEU A 80 10.49 -19.99 -20.92
C LEU A 80 10.17 -21.10 -21.93
N ALA A 81 9.29 -20.89 -22.91
CA ALA A 81 8.87 -21.94 -23.83
C ALA A 81 9.45 -21.86 -25.26
N ARG A 82 10.40 -20.95 -25.56
CA ARG A 82 10.88 -20.73 -26.95
C ARG A 82 12.28 -21.25 -27.28
N SER A 83 12.92 -21.98 -26.38
CA SER A 83 14.32 -22.43 -26.57
C SER A 83 14.54 -23.94 -26.41
N ALA A 84 13.48 -24.76 -26.48
CA ALA A 84 13.59 -26.22 -26.39
C ALA A 84 13.14 -26.97 -27.66
N GLU A 85 12.82 -26.27 -28.76
CA GLU A 85 12.51 -26.87 -30.06
C GLU A 85 13.47 -26.33 -31.14
N SER A 86 14.77 -26.57 -31.00
CA SER A 86 15.76 -26.55 -32.10
C SER A 86 17.09 -27.10 -31.57
N ASP A 87 17.24 -28.42 -31.65
CA ASP A 87 18.45 -29.20 -32.04
C ASP A 87 18.45 -30.61 -31.45
#